data_AF-A0A067QG41-F1
#
_entry.id   AF-A0A067QG41-F1
#
_cell.length_a   1.000
_cell.length_b   1.000
_cell.length_c   1.000
_cell.angle_alpha   90.00
_cell.angle_beta   90.00
_cell.angle_gamma   90.00
#
_symmetry.space_group_name_H-M   'P 1'
#
loop_
_entity.id
_entity.type
_entity.pdbx_description
1 polymer ?
#
loop_
_entity_poly.entity_id
_entity_poly.type
_entity_poly.pdbx_seq_one_letter_code
_entity_poly.pdbx_strand_id
1 'polypeptide(L)' 'ENRVLRRIFGPTREDDGAWRKLHNDELKNLISSSNIVRVIKSRRMRWAGHVVRM' A
#
# COMPACT_ATOMS: atom_id res chain seq x y z
N GLU A 1 5.03 -7.56 13.71
CA GLU A 1 6.21 -6.93 13.08
C GLU A 1 5.89 -6.04 11.87
N ASN A 2 4.91 -6.37 11.00
CA ASN A 2 4.67 -5.62 9.75
C ASN A 2 3.80 -4.34 9.84
N ARG A 3 3.86 -3.58 10.94
CA ARG A 3 3.00 -2.39 11.14
C ARG A 3 3.25 -1.29 10.10
N VAL A 4 4.51 -1.01 9.76
CA VAL A 4 4.89 0.01 8.76
C VAL A 4 4.34 -0.36 7.38
N LEU A 5 4.46 -1.62 6.99
CA LEU A 5 3.98 -2.11 5.70
C LEU A 5 2.47 -1.99 5.58
N ARG A 6 1.72 -2.30 6.64
CA ARG A 6 0.26 -2.08 6.65
C ARG A 6 -0.12 -0.62 6.51
N ARG A 7 0.70 0.30 7.03
CA ARG A 7 0.48 1.74 6.85
C ARG A 7 0.82 2.21 5.44
N ILE A 8 1.84 1.62 4.83
CA ILE A 8 2.21 1.89 3.43
C ILE A 8 1.14 1.34 2.49
N PHE A 9 0.80 0.06 2.57
CA PHE A 9 -0.15 -0.56 1.64
C PHE A 9 -1.59 -0.14 1.90
N GLY A 10 -1.97 0.03 3.17
CA GLY A 10 -3.34 0.34 3.58
C GLY A 10 -4.18 -0.93 3.78
N PRO A 11 -5.47 -0.78 4.15
CA PRO A 11 -6.43 -1.87 4.18
C PRO A 11 -6.79 -2.33 2.76
N THR A 12 -7.22 -3.58 2.62
CA THR A 12 -7.75 -4.13 1.37
C THR A 12 -9.28 -4.18 1.42
N ARG A 13 -9.92 -4.07 0.27
CA ARG A 13 -11.37 -4.20 0.12
C ARG A 13 -11.71 -5.64 -0.21
N GLU A 14 -12.63 -6.22 0.53
CA GLU A 14 -13.19 -7.54 0.23
C GLU A 14 -14.33 -7.44 -0.80
N ASP A 15 -14.74 -8.60 -1.32
CA ASP A 15 -15.80 -8.71 -2.34
C ASP A 15 -17.15 -8.19 -1.85
N ASP A 16 -17.42 -8.27 -0.54
CA ASP A 16 -18.59 -7.69 0.12
C ASP A 16 -18.51 -6.15 0.27
N GLY A 17 -17.38 -5.56 -0.15
CA GLY A 17 -17.10 -4.14 -0.07
C GLY A 17 -16.54 -3.67 1.28
N ALA A 18 -16.39 -4.56 2.26
CA ALA A 18 -15.83 -4.24 3.56
C ALA A 18 -14.31 -3.98 3.47
N TRP A 19 -13.82 -3.10 4.36
CA TRP A 19 -12.40 -2.83 4.49
C TRP A 19 -11.80 -3.67 5.60
N ARG A 20 -10.77 -4.44 5.27
CA ARG A 20 -10.03 -5.24 6.26
C ARG A 20 -8.54 -4.97 6.25
N LYS A 21 -7.89 -5.31 7.36
CA LYS A 21 -6.43 -5.29 7.47
C LYS A 21 -5.85 -6.45 6.65
N LEU A 22 -4.71 -6.19 6.00
CA LEU A 22 -3.94 -7.23 5.30
C LEU A 22 -3.31 -8.22 6.29
N HIS A 23 -3.43 -9.51 6.00
CA HIS A 23 -2.74 -10.59 6.70
C HIS A 23 -1.24 -10.55 6.40
N ASN A 24 -0.45 -11.26 7.23
CA ASN A 24 1.00 -11.30 7.08
C ASN A 24 1.42 -11.99 5.77
N ASP A 25 0.71 -13.02 5.34
CA ASP A 25 1.01 -13.73 4.09
C ASP A 25 0.74 -12.85 2.87
N GLU A 26 -0.41 -12.15 2.85
CA GLU A 26 -0.75 -11.18 1.82
C GLU A 26 0.28 -10.05 1.73
N LEU A 27 0.76 -9.54 2.87
CA LEU A 27 1.85 -8.55 2.91
C LEU A 27 3.15 -9.10 2.34
N LYS A 28 3.47 -10.37 2.63
CA LYS A 28 4.68 -11.02 2.13
C LYS A 28 4.60 -11.25 0.63
N ASN A 29 3.44 -11.66 0.11
CA ASN A 29 3.17 -11.75 -1.31
C ASN A 29 3.23 -10.38 -1.99
N LEU A 30 2.68 -9.33 -1.37
CA LEU A 30 2.78 -7.95 -1.88
C LEU A 30 4.22 -7.46 -1.96
N ILE A 31 5.07 -7.75 -0.96
CA ILE A 31 6.49 -7.38 -1.01
C ILE A 31 7.27 -8.25 -2.01
N SER A 32 6.95 -9.54 -2.10
CA SER A 32 7.64 -10.45 -3.01
C SER A 32 7.28 -10.15 -4.48
N SER A 33 6.01 -9.82 -4.75
CA SER A 33 5.49 -9.50 -6.08
C SER A 33 5.75 -8.05 -6.50
N SER A 34 5.71 -7.10 -5.56
CA SER A 34 5.95 -5.69 -5.84
C SER A 34 7.32 -5.29 -5.34
N ASN A 35 8.16 -4.73 -6.21
CA ASN A 35 9.33 -4.00 -5.76
C ASN A 35 8.86 -2.83 -4.88
N ILE A 36 8.94 -2.98 -3.56
CA ILE A 36 8.46 -2.02 -2.56
C ILE A 36 9.01 -0.62 -2.82
N VAL A 37 10.25 -0.52 -3.33
CA VAL A 37 10.88 0.74 -3.72
C VAL A 37 10.09 1.43 -4.84
N ARG A 38 9.62 0.66 -5.83
CA ARG A 38 8.79 1.16 -6.93
C ARG A 38 7.46 1.71 -6.42
N VAL A 39 6.79 0.99 -5.51
CA VAL A 39 5.52 1.42 -4.91
C VAL A 39 5.70 2.73 -4.12
N ILE A 40 6.75 2.82 -3.30
CA ILE A 40 7.05 4.04 -2.52
C ILE A 40 7.35 5.22 -3.44
N LYS A 41 8.17 5.04 -4.49
CA LYS A 41 8.46 6.10 -5.47
C LYS A 41 7.19 6.59 -6.16
N SER A 42 6.35 5.69 -6.65
CA SER A 42 5.08 6.06 -7.31
C SER A 42 4.13 6.83 -6.39
N ARG A 43 4.03 6.44 -5.11
CA ARG A 43 3.19 7.17 -4.14
C ARG A 43 3.72 8.56 -3.84
N ARG A 44 5.05 8.74 -3.71
CA ARG A 44 5.68 10.07 -3.55
C ARG A 44 5.40 10.98 -4.74
N MET A 45 5.50 10.45 -5.96
CA MET A 45 5.17 11.20 -7.18
C MET A 45 3.70 11.62 -7.22
N ARG A 46 2.78 10.72 -6.84
CA ARG A 46 1.35 11.06 -6.73
C ARG A 46 1.11 12.17 -5.70
N TRP A 47 1.81 12.12 -4.57
CA TRP A 47 1.71 13.16 -3.53
C TRP A 47 2.25 14.51 -4.01
N ALA A 48 3.42 14.53 -4.66
CA ALA A 48 3.95 15.75 -5.29
C ALA A 48 2.97 16.33 -6.32
N GLY A 49 2.36 15.48 -7.15
CA GLY A 49 1.33 15.90 -8.10
C GLY A 49 0.00 16.33 -7.44
N HIS A 50 -0.25 15.98 -6.18
CA HIS A 50 -1.38 16.51 -5.41
C HIS A 50 -1.04 17.89 -4.85
N VAL A 51 0.17 18.08 -4.33
CA VAL A 51 0.68 19.37 -3.85
C VAL A 51 0.69 20.42 -4.97
N VAL A 52 1.08 20.04 -6.20
CA VAL A 52 1.09 20.96 -7.36
C VAL A 52 -0.32 21.32 -7.86
N ARG A 53 -1.33 20.50 -7.55
CA ARG A 53 -2.73 20.75 -7.95
C ARG A 53 -3.54 21.50 -6.91
N MET A 54 -3.01 21.63 -5.69
CA MET A 54 -3.50 22.52 -4.63
C MET A 54 -2.96 23.92 -4.87
#